data_AF-A0A9P7K023-F1
#
_entry.id   AF-A0A9P7K023-F1
#
_cell.length_a   1.000
_cell.length_b   1.000
_cell.length_c   1.000
_cell.angle_alpha   90.00
_cell.angle_beta   90.00
_cell.angle_gamma   90.00
#
_symmetry.space_group_name_H-M   'P 1'
#
loop_
_entity.id
_entity.type
_entity.pdbx_description
1 polymer ?
#
loop_
_entity_poly.entity_id
_entity_poly.type
_entity_poly.pdbx_seq_one_letter_code
_entity_poly.pdbx_strand_id
1 'polypeptide(L)'
;MPDPGSGSSSNYLSAGGHGNTSHSPNHRSTTPSGDGPAVPGLEVQPPSSPTSSLNEPISTATYAKKMCEDNDIPTGDVMCFIDSGDIFFMLIDLKITLIKLCEVNRAKRMQELKDALESKDFENGLYNRLFACMLSPNITAYVTDTQHHIMDFITTHSDVFKIPPGMLEDVELRAQLGKSVTKLLTGIRSVIKNALTASVVKRTSIADVTRALAR
;
A
#
# COMPACT_ATOMS: atom_id res chain seq x y z
N MET A 1 34.15 -36.89 29.93
CA MET A 1 33.60 -36.68 31.28
C MET A 1 32.96 -35.30 31.31
N PRO A 2 31.82 -35.13 32.02
CA PRO A 2 30.81 -34.10 31.79
C PRO A 2 31.05 -32.77 32.54
N ASP A 3 30.26 -31.77 32.10
CA ASP A 3 29.76 -30.49 32.67
C ASP A 3 29.59 -30.43 34.22
N PRO A 4 29.25 -29.30 34.91
CA PRO A 4 28.61 -28.04 34.45
C PRO A 4 28.98 -26.72 35.20
N GLY A 5 28.39 -25.59 34.77
CA GLY A 5 27.86 -24.56 35.69
C GLY A 5 28.03 -23.11 35.22
N SER A 6 27.21 -22.12 35.59
CA SER A 6 25.84 -22.00 36.11
C SER A 6 25.57 -20.49 36.26
N GLY A 7 24.32 -20.06 36.09
CA GLY A 7 23.74 -18.80 36.60
C GLY A 7 23.82 -17.58 35.65
N SER A 8 22.87 -16.64 35.67
CA SER A 8 21.65 -16.49 36.45
C SER A 8 20.78 -15.39 35.84
N SER A 9 19.50 -15.44 36.21
CA SER A 9 18.32 -14.62 35.91
C SER A 9 18.45 -13.08 35.89
N SER A 10 17.52 -12.42 35.21
CA SER A 10 16.77 -11.29 35.79
C SER A 10 15.43 -11.02 35.08
N ASN A 11 14.36 -10.98 35.87
CA ASN A 11 12.98 -10.58 35.54
C ASN A 11 12.61 -9.38 36.44
N TYR A 12 11.95 -8.35 35.89
CA TYR A 12 11.07 -7.39 36.58
C TYR A 12 10.08 -6.85 35.52
N LEU A 13 8.76 -7.11 35.50
CA LEU A 13 7.60 -6.72 36.35
C LEU A 13 7.30 -5.21 36.44
N SER A 14 6.18 -4.78 35.79
CA SER A 14 5.09 -3.89 36.30
C SER A 14 4.33 -3.20 35.14
N ALA A 15 3.09 -2.73 35.20
CA ALA A 15 1.83 -3.01 35.90
C ALA A 15 0.89 -1.79 35.66
N GLY A 16 -0.42 -2.01 35.46
CA GLY A 16 -1.51 -1.03 35.64
C GLY A 16 -1.81 -0.07 34.46
N GLY A 17 -3.04 0.30 34.12
CA GLY A 17 -4.35 0.13 34.75
C GLY A 17 -5.14 1.45 34.81
N HIS A 18 -6.43 1.41 34.42
CA HIS A 18 -7.51 2.42 34.60
C HIS A 18 -7.53 3.60 33.61
N GLY A 19 -8.67 4.09 33.09
CA GLY A 19 -10.08 4.00 33.50
C GLY A 19 -10.64 5.41 33.78
N ASN A 20 -11.88 5.70 33.31
CA ASN A 20 -12.76 6.89 33.50
C ASN A 20 -13.05 7.61 32.16
N THR A 21 -14.26 7.64 31.58
CA THR A 21 -15.64 7.87 32.05
C THR A 21 -15.88 9.24 32.68
N SER A 22 -16.67 10.08 31.99
CA SER A 22 -17.49 11.12 32.61
C SER A 22 -18.77 11.36 31.81
N HIS A 23 -19.88 10.99 32.44
CA HIS A 23 -21.22 11.59 32.33
C HIS A 23 -21.14 13.11 32.58
N SER A 24 -22.02 13.98 32.07
CA SER A 24 -23.42 14.12 32.51
C SER A 24 -24.16 15.25 31.76
N PRO A 25 -25.49 15.40 31.94
CA PRO A 25 -26.43 15.93 30.94
C PRO A 25 -27.24 17.19 31.35
N ASN A 26 -28.18 17.54 30.47
CA ASN A 26 -29.50 18.18 30.68
C ASN A 26 -29.57 19.68 31.01
N HIS A 27 -30.41 20.38 30.24
CA HIS A 27 -31.47 21.22 30.81
C HIS A 27 -32.71 21.28 29.91
N ARG A 28 -33.87 21.17 30.58
CA ARG A 28 -35.26 21.10 30.12
C ARG A 28 -35.99 22.34 30.64
N SER A 29 -36.88 22.93 29.84
CA SER A 29 -37.99 23.83 30.28
C SER A 29 -39.11 23.72 29.23
N THR A 30 -40.23 23.01 29.46
CA THR A 30 -41.51 23.41 30.12
C THR A 30 -42.33 24.50 29.40
N THR A 31 -43.50 24.07 28.92
CA THR A 31 -44.71 24.76 28.39
C THR A 31 -45.58 25.33 29.55
N PRO A 32 -46.89 25.69 29.38
CA PRO A 32 -47.60 26.62 28.49
C PRO A 32 -48.59 27.56 29.26
N SER A 33 -49.35 28.42 28.54
CA SER A 33 -50.81 28.71 28.73
C SER A 33 -51.22 30.18 28.57
N GLY A 34 -52.38 30.42 27.96
CA GLY A 34 -53.10 31.70 28.04
C GLY A 34 -54.26 31.79 27.03
N ASP A 35 -55.48 31.48 27.49
CA ASP A 35 -56.76 31.52 26.75
C ASP A 35 -57.46 32.89 26.76
N GLY A 36 -58.09 33.23 25.62
CA GLY A 36 -59.37 33.97 25.47
C GLY A 36 -59.33 35.51 25.20
N PRO A 37 -60.41 36.15 24.68
CA PRO A 37 -61.57 35.67 23.91
C PRO A 37 -61.86 36.48 22.59
N ALA A 38 -62.89 36.04 21.84
CA ALA A 38 -63.27 36.45 20.48
C ALA A 38 -64.32 37.59 20.38
N VAL A 39 -64.28 38.45 19.34
CA VAL A 39 -65.41 39.02 18.54
C VAL A 39 -64.88 39.73 17.24
N PRO A 40 -65.68 40.17 16.23
CA PRO A 40 -66.11 39.44 15.02
C PRO A 40 -65.62 40.02 13.65
N GLY A 41 -65.59 39.14 12.65
CA GLY A 41 -66.02 39.35 11.25
C GLY A 41 -65.59 40.59 10.46
N LEU A 42 -64.55 40.44 9.63
CA LEU A 42 -64.42 41.14 8.34
C LEU A 42 -63.81 40.15 7.34
N GLU A 43 -64.63 39.72 6.40
CA GLU A 43 -64.30 38.85 5.28
C GLU A 43 -63.42 39.62 4.29
N VAL A 44 -62.12 39.31 4.27
CA VAL A 44 -61.17 39.80 3.28
C VAL A 44 -60.73 38.61 2.44
N GLN A 45 -61.27 38.54 1.24
CA GLN A 45 -60.92 37.59 0.18
C GLN A 45 -59.42 37.70 -0.15
N PRO A 46 -58.62 36.62 -0.06
CA PRO A 46 -57.21 36.69 -0.45
C PRO A 46 -57.07 36.75 -1.98
N PRO A 47 -56.14 37.56 -2.50
CA PRO A 47 -55.86 37.64 -3.92
C PRO A 47 -55.24 36.33 -4.41
N SER A 48 -55.57 35.95 -5.64
CA SER A 48 -55.05 34.81 -6.38
C SER A 48 -53.52 34.74 -6.30
N SER A 49 -52.99 33.73 -5.61
CA SER A 49 -51.55 33.44 -5.65
C SER A 49 -51.15 33.02 -7.07
N PRO A 50 -50.00 33.49 -7.59
CA PRO A 50 -49.43 32.98 -8.82
C PRO A 50 -49.06 31.51 -8.64
N THR A 51 -49.33 30.70 -9.67
CA THR A 51 -48.86 29.32 -9.82
C THR A 51 -47.34 29.25 -9.61
N SER A 52 -46.91 28.87 -8.42
CA SER A 52 -45.57 28.34 -8.19
C SER A 52 -45.54 26.94 -8.79
N SER A 53 -44.82 26.78 -9.90
CA SER A 53 -44.47 25.48 -10.47
C SER A 53 -43.84 24.62 -9.39
N LEU A 54 -44.58 23.61 -8.93
CA LEU A 54 -44.04 22.53 -8.12
C LEU A 54 -43.04 21.78 -9.02
N ASN A 55 -41.75 21.88 -8.71
CA ASN A 55 -40.76 20.97 -9.27
C ASN A 55 -41.16 19.55 -8.86
N GLU A 56 -41.51 18.71 -9.83
CA GLU A 56 -41.73 17.28 -9.60
C GLU A 56 -40.46 16.66 -8.99
N PRO A 57 -40.58 15.74 -8.01
CA PRO A 57 -39.43 15.00 -7.51
C PRO A 57 -38.86 14.17 -8.65
N ILE A 58 -37.68 14.55 -9.14
CA ILE A 58 -36.95 13.78 -10.14
C ILE A 58 -36.75 12.37 -9.58
N SER A 59 -37.33 11.37 -10.23
CA SER A 59 -37.13 9.97 -9.85
C SER A 59 -35.62 9.65 -9.81
N THR A 60 -35.17 8.94 -8.78
CA THR A 60 -33.78 8.49 -8.61
C THR A 60 -33.24 7.83 -9.89
N ALA A 61 -34.10 7.10 -10.62
CA ALA A 61 -33.77 6.48 -11.90
C ALA A 61 -33.52 7.50 -13.03
N THR A 62 -34.30 8.59 -13.09
CA THR A 62 -34.10 9.66 -14.08
C THR A 62 -32.81 10.42 -13.80
N TYR A 63 -32.53 10.70 -12.53
CA TYR A 63 -31.27 11.33 -12.11
C TYR A 63 -30.06 10.44 -12.42
N ALA A 64 -30.14 9.15 -12.11
CA ALA A 64 -29.06 8.21 -12.36
C ALA A 64 -28.77 7.99 -13.85
N LYS A 65 -29.81 7.95 -14.71
CA LYS A 65 -29.66 7.89 -16.17
C LYS A 65 -28.84 9.04 -16.70
N LYS A 66 -29.22 10.26 -16.31
CA LYS A 66 -28.49 11.48 -16.68
C LYS A 66 -27.03 11.43 -16.21
N MET A 67 -26.79 10.98 -14.98
CA MET A 67 -25.42 10.85 -14.46
C MET A 67 -24.60 9.78 -15.20
N CYS A 68 -25.21 8.68 -15.65
CA CYS A 68 -24.53 7.68 -16.47
C CYS A 68 -24.14 8.26 -17.84
N GLU A 69 -25.06 9.01 -18.48
CA GLU A 69 -24.81 9.70 -19.75
C GLU A 69 -23.71 10.76 -19.62
N ASP A 70 -23.76 11.58 -18.57
CA ASP A 70 -22.78 12.65 -18.31
C ASP A 70 -21.36 12.10 -18.04
N ASN A 71 -21.24 10.84 -17.61
CA ASN A 71 -19.96 10.20 -17.26
C ASN A 71 -19.55 9.06 -18.23
N ASP A 72 -20.29 8.83 -19.31
CA ASP A 72 -20.07 7.74 -20.27
C ASP A 72 -20.01 6.34 -19.61
N ILE A 73 -20.93 6.08 -18.68
CA ILE A 73 -21.02 4.82 -17.93
C ILE A 73 -22.22 4.00 -18.40
N PRO A 74 -22.11 2.66 -18.53
CA PRO A 74 -23.24 1.80 -18.83
C PRO A 74 -24.37 1.93 -17.81
N THR A 75 -25.53 2.37 -18.29
CA THR A 75 -26.71 2.60 -17.44
C THR A 75 -27.28 1.32 -16.83
N GLY A 76 -27.08 0.16 -17.46
CA GLY A 76 -27.69 -1.12 -17.05
C GLY A 76 -27.35 -1.53 -15.62
N ASP A 77 -26.07 -1.54 -15.26
CA ASP A 77 -25.61 -1.99 -13.95
C ASP A 77 -26.03 -1.02 -12.82
N VAL A 78 -26.06 0.28 -13.13
CA VAL A 78 -26.49 1.32 -12.19
C VAL A 78 -28.00 1.24 -11.94
N MET A 79 -28.81 0.94 -12.96
CA MET A 79 -30.25 0.73 -12.78
C MET A 79 -30.53 -0.53 -11.98
N CYS A 80 -29.85 -1.64 -12.27
CA CYS A 80 -29.93 -2.87 -11.46
C CYS A 80 -29.60 -2.62 -9.99
N PHE A 81 -28.61 -1.76 -9.72
CA PHE A 81 -28.25 -1.36 -8.35
C PHE A 81 -29.34 -0.54 -7.66
N ILE A 82 -30.00 0.38 -8.37
CA ILE A 82 -31.11 1.20 -7.84
C ILE A 82 -32.36 0.36 -7.61
N ASP A 83 -32.64 -0.57 -8.52
CA ASP A 83 -33.81 -1.45 -8.47
C ASP A 83 -33.77 -2.44 -7.28
N SER A 84 -32.59 -2.62 -6.65
CA SER A 84 -32.45 -3.32 -5.36
C SER A 84 -33.25 -2.66 -4.23
N GLY A 85 -33.64 -1.38 -4.37
CA GLY A 85 -34.69 -0.69 -3.61
C GLY A 85 -34.39 -0.32 -2.15
N ASP A 86 -33.53 -1.09 -1.48
CA ASP A 86 -33.13 -0.84 -0.10
C ASP A 86 -31.70 -0.27 -0.02
N ILE A 87 -31.57 0.83 0.71
CA ILE A 87 -30.29 1.54 0.85
C ILE A 87 -29.22 0.71 1.56
N PHE A 88 -29.59 -0.14 2.51
CA PHE A 88 -28.64 -1.02 3.20
C PHE A 88 -28.13 -2.12 2.27
N PHE A 89 -29.00 -2.72 1.45
CA PHE A 89 -28.57 -3.70 0.45
C PHE A 89 -27.65 -3.06 -0.61
N MET A 90 -27.99 -1.86 -1.10
CA MET A 90 -27.13 -1.09 -2.00
C MET A 90 -25.75 -0.80 -1.39
N LEU A 91 -25.68 -0.38 -0.12
CA LEU A 91 -24.39 -0.12 0.54
C LEU A 91 -23.54 -1.40 0.72
N ILE A 92 -24.18 -2.54 0.98
CA ILE A 92 -23.50 -3.85 1.06
C ILE A 92 -22.93 -4.23 -0.31
N ASP A 93 -23.73 -4.12 -1.37
CA ASP A 93 -23.29 -4.44 -2.74
C ASP A 93 -22.16 -3.52 -3.21
N LEU A 94 -22.22 -2.23 -2.87
CA LEU A 94 -21.14 -1.29 -3.11
C LEU A 94 -19.87 -1.70 -2.37
N LYS A 95 -19.98 -2.06 -1.09
CA LYS A 95 -18.81 -2.50 -0.30
C LYS A 95 -18.19 -3.77 -0.86
N ILE A 96 -19.01 -4.74 -1.28
CA ILE A 96 -18.55 -5.98 -1.92
C ILE A 96 -17.80 -5.65 -3.23
N THR A 97 -18.36 -4.78 -4.07
CA THR A 97 -17.76 -4.38 -5.34
C THR A 97 -16.43 -3.65 -5.12
N LEU A 98 -16.37 -2.74 -4.14
CA LEU A 98 -15.14 -2.05 -3.77
C LEU A 98 -14.06 -3.02 -3.27
N ILE A 99 -14.42 -4.00 -2.43
CA ILE A 99 -13.49 -5.04 -1.98
C ILE A 99 -12.95 -5.84 -3.17
N LYS A 100 -13.83 -6.31 -4.07
CA LYS A 100 -13.43 -7.06 -5.27
C LYS A 100 -12.48 -6.23 -6.15
N LEU A 101 -12.77 -4.96 -6.37
CA LEU A 101 -11.92 -4.07 -7.15
C LEU A 101 -10.56 -3.85 -6.48
N CYS A 102 -10.53 -3.67 -5.14
CA CYS A 102 -9.30 -3.58 -4.37
C CYS A 102 -8.44 -4.84 -4.51
N GLU A 103 -9.05 -6.03 -4.44
CA GLU A 103 -8.34 -7.31 -4.60
C GLU A 103 -7.77 -7.47 -6.02
N VAL A 104 -8.55 -7.16 -7.06
CA VAL A 104 -8.07 -7.20 -8.45
C VAL A 104 -6.90 -6.23 -8.65
N ASN A 105 -7.01 -5.00 -8.14
CA ASN A 105 -5.94 -4.00 -8.25
C ASN A 105 -4.70 -4.40 -7.44
N ARG A 106 -4.87 -5.07 -6.29
CA ARG A 106 -3.76 -5.62 -5.51
C ARG A 106 -3.06 -6.74 -6.27
N ALA A 107 -3.82 -7.68 -6.83
CA ALA A 107 -3.29 -8.78 -7.63
C ALA A 107 -2.53 -8.28 -8.86
N LYS A 108 -3.10 -7.29 -9.56
CA LYS A 108 -2.45 -6.65 -10.71
C LYS A 108 -1.12 -6.00 -10.33
N ARG A 109 -1.10 -5.18 -9.27
CA ARG A 109 0.14 -4.55 -8.78
C ARG A 109 1.18 -5.57 -8.35
N MET A 110 0.75 -6.65 -7.71
CA MET A 110 1.65 -7.75 -7.32
C MET A 110 2.28 -8.42 -8.54
N GLN A 111 1.49 -8.68 -9.57
CA GLN A 111 1.98 -9.24 -10.82
C GLN A 111 2.97 -8.29 -11.52
N GLU A 112 2.66 -6.99 -11.59
CA GLU A 112 3.57 -5.98 -12.15
C GLU A 112 4.93 -5.94 -11.41
N LEU A 113 4.91 -6.04 -10.07
CA LEU A 113 6.14 -6.10 -9.27
C LEU A 113 6.94 -7.38 -9.52
N LYS A 114 6.26 -8.52 -9.66
CA LYS A 114 6.89 -9.79 -9.99
C LYS A 114 7.53 -9.75 -11.38
N ASP A 115 6.81 -9.24 -12.38
CA ASP A 115 7.30 -9.10 -13.75
C ASP A 115 8.52 -8.15 -13.78
N ALA A 116 8.48 -7.06 -13.02
CA ALA A 116 9.61 -6.15 -12.88
C ALA A 116 10.85 -6.83 -12.26
N LEU A 117 10.66 -7.65 -11.22
CA LEU A 117 11.73 -8.40 -10.54
C LEU A 117 12.36 -9.46 -11.46
N GLU A 118 11.55 -10.11 -12.29
CA GLU A 118 11.99 -11.14 -13.25
C GLU A 118 12.54 -10.54 -14.56
N SER A 119 12.38 -9.23 -14.76
CA SER A 119 12.85 -8.56 -15.98
C SER A 119 14.38 -8.59 -16.11
N LYS A 120 14.84 -8.74 -17.36
CA LYS A 120 16.29 -8.74 -17.68
C LYS A 120 16.95 -7.39 -17.41
N ASP A 121 16.22 -6.31 -17.63
CA ASP A 121 16.71 -4.96 -17.38
C ASP A 121 16.95 -4.72 -15.89
N PHE A 122 16.03 -5.20 -15.03
CA PHE A 122 16.23 -5.18 -13.59
C PHE A 122 17.42 -6.04 -13.17
N GLU A 123 17.52 -7.29 -13.66
CA GLU A 123 18.63 -8.20 -13.35
C GLU A 123 19.99 -7.57 -13.72
N ASN A 124 20.11 -6.98 -14.91
CA ASN A 124 21.33 -6.31 -15.38
C ASN A 124 21.66 -5.05 -14.57
N GLY A 125 20.66 -4.22 -14.29
CA GLY A 125 20.84 -3.04 -13.45
C GLY A 125 21.29 -3.40 -12.03
N LEU A 126 20.67 -4.44 -11.45
CA LEU A 126 21.03 -4.97 -10.15
C LEU A 126 22.46 -5.54 -10.16
N TYR A 127 22.82 -6.30 -11.19
CA TYR A 127 24.18 -6.82 -11.37
C TYR A 127 25.22 -5.71 -11.32
N ASN A 128 25.07 -4.64 -12.10
CA ASN A 128 26.04 -3.55 -12.15
C ASN A 128 26.23 -2.86 -10.80
N ARG A 129 25.14 -2.66 -10.05
CA ARG A 129 25.19 -2.04 -8.72
C ARG A 129 25.85 -2.96 -7.70
N LEU A 130 25.50 -4.25 -7.71
CA LEU A 130 26.14 -5.26 -6.87
C LEU A 130 27.63 -5.43 -7.20
N PHE A 131 27.99 -5.34 -8.48
CA PHE A 131 29.37 -5.39 -8.92
C PHE A 131 30.19 -4.23 -8.35
N ALA A 132 29.63 -3.01 -8.39
CA ALA A 132 30.24 -1.84 -7.76
C ALA A 132 30.39 -2.03 -6.23
N CYS A 133 29.38 -2.60 -5.55
CA CYS A 133 29.47 -2.92 -4.12
C CYS A 133 30.63 -3.88 -3.82
N MET A 134 30.80 -4.93 -4.62
CA MET A 134 31.87 -5.93 -4.47
C MET A 134 33.28 -5.37 -4.72
N LEU A 135 33.39 -4.29 -5.48
CA LEU A 135 34.66 -3.59 -5.72
C LEU A 135 34.94 -2.45 -4.72
N SER A 136 33.98 -2.13 -3.85
CA SER A 136 34.15 -1.08 -2.86
C SER A 136 35.18 -1.50 -1.79
N PRO A 137 36.00 -0.58 -1.24
CA PRO A 137 37.08 -0.92 -0.30
C PRO A 137 36.62 -1.55 1.03
N ASN A 138 35.32 -1.54 1.34
CA ASN A 138 34.79 -1.98 2.63
C ASN A 138 34.46 -3.49 2.62
N ILE A 139 35.48 -4.30 2.28
CA ILE A 139 35.39 -5.74 1.94
C ILE A 139 35.14 -6.64 3.15
N THR A 140 35.38 -6.19 4.39
CA THR A 140 35.28 -7.07 5.57
C THR A 140 33.87 -7.58 5.87
N ALA A 141 32.81 -6.88 5.42
CA ALA A 141 31.42 -7.38 5.48
C ALA A 141 31.11 -8.46 4.42
N TYR A 142 32.02 -8.72 3.48
CA TYR A 142 31.77 -9.59 2.33
C TYR A 142 32.35 -11.00 2.45
N VAL A 143 32.99 -11.33 3.58
CA VAL A 143 33.58 -12.65 3.82
C VAL A 143 32.61 -13.59 4.56
N THR A 144 31.80 -13.05 5.47
CA THR A 144 30.73 -13.75 6.20
C THR A 144 29.43 -12.96 6.07
N ASP A 145 28.30 -13.64 5.89
CA ASP A 145 26.96 -13.02 5.81
C ASP A 145 26.79 -11.92 4.74
N THR A 146 27.57 -12.01 3.66
CA THR A 146 27.55 -11.05 2.54
C THR A 146 26.15 -10.75 2.04
N GLN A 147 25.32 -11.78 1.91
CA GLN A 147 23.95 -11.63 1.44
C GLN A 147 23.12 -10.77 2.39
N HIS A 148 23.25 -11.00 3.70
CA HIS A 148 22.48 -10.27 4.71
C HIS A 148 22.87 -8.79 4.71
N HIS A 149 24.17 -8.49 4.76
CA HIS A 149 24.66 -7.11 4.71
C HIS A 149 24.28 -6.39 3.42
N ILE A 150 24.34 -7.06 2.27
CA ILE A 150 23.89 -6.48 1.00
C ILE A 150 22.38 -6.26 0.99
N MET A 151 21.57 -7.20 1.51
CA MET A 151 20.12 -7.01 1.59
C MET A 151 19.74 -5.85 2.51
N ASP A 152 20.44 -5.67 3.63
CA ASP A 152 20.23 -4.53 4.53
C ASP A 152 20.62 -3.21 3.86
N PHE A 153 21.73 -3.22 3.12
CA PHE A 153 22.17 -2.07 2.32
C PHE A 153 21.18 -1.71 1.21
N ILE A 154 20.66 -2.71 0.47
CA ILE A 154 19.63 -2.53 -0.54
C ILE A 154 18.35 -1.97 0.08
N THR A 155 17.96 -2.48 1.25
CA THR A 155 16.75 -2.01 1.96
C THR A 155 16.90 -0.55 2.39
N THR A 156 18.08 -0.17 2.85
CA THR A 156 18.38 1.20 3.29
C THR A 156 18.50 2.19 2.12
N HIS A 157 18.98 1.72 0.96
CA HIS A 157 19.24 2.54 -0.23
C HIS A 157 18.46 2.06 -1.45
N SER A 158 17.18 1.76 -1.26
CA SER A 158 16.31 1.15 -2.26
C SER A 158 16.20 1.97 -3.56
N ASP A 159 16.32 3.30 -3.46
CA ASP A 159 16.32 4.27 -4.55
C ASP A 159 17.55 4.14 -5.47
N VAL A 160 18.72 3.83 -4.90
CA VAL A 160 19.97 3.58 -5.63
C VAL A 160 19.85 2.28 -6.42
N PHE A 161 19.27 1.25 -5.79
CA PHE A 161 19.04 -0.05 -6.41
C PHE A 161 17.83 -0.08 -7.34
N LYS A 162 17.05 1.01 -7.40
CA LYS A 162 15.80 1.12 -8.18
C LYS A 162 14.81 0.01 -7.81
N ILE A 163 14.71 -0.30 -6.51
CA ILE A 163 13.73 -1.24 -5.98
C ILE A 163 12.38 -0.53 -5.91
N PRO A 164 11.34 -1.02 -6.62
CA PRO A 164 9.99 -0.47 -6.54
C PRO A 164 9.42 -0.50 -5.11
N PRO A 165 8.63 0.52 -4.73
CA PRO A 165 7.83 0.47 -3.50
C PRO A 165 6.85 -0.71 -3.57
N GLY A 166 6.71 -1.46 -2.47
CA GLY A 166 5.88 -2.68 -2.41
C GLY A 166 6.68 -3.98 -2.53
N MET A 167 7.88 -3.96 -3.13
CA MET A 167 8.69 -5.18 -3.32
C MET A 167 9.35 -5.66 -2.01
N LEU A 168 9.66 -4.74 -1.10
CA LEU A 168 10.32 -5.06 0.18
C LEU A 168 9.31 -5.38 1.29
N GLU A 169 8.08 -4.88 1.14
CA GLU A 169 6.94 -5.06 2.03
C GLU A 169 6.30 -6.43 1.87
N ASP A 170 6.34 -6.98 0.65
CA ASP A 170 5.90 -8.35 0.39
C ASP A 170 7.01 -9.36 0.70
N VAL A 171 6.69 -10.32 1.57
CA VAL A 171 7.66 -11.33 2.05
C VAL A 171 8.15 -12.24 0.92
N GLU A 172 7.28 -12.57 -0.03
CA GLU A 172 7.61 -13.46 -1.13
C GLU A 172 8.51 -12.76 -2.15
N LEU A 173 8.13 -11.54 -2.57
CA LEU A 173 8.94 -10.73 -3.49
C LEU A 173 10.30 -10.41 -2.89
N ARG A 174 10.35 -10.05 -1.60
CA ARG A 174 11.62 -9.82 -0.89
C ARG A 174 12.49 -11.07 -0.85
N ALA A 175 11.89 -12.26 -0.65
CA ALA A 175 12.62 -13.51 -0.69
C ALA A 175 13.14 -13.82 -2.10
N GLN A 176 12.35 -13.55 -3.14
CA GLN A 176 12.76 -13.71 -4.54
C GLN A 176 13.91 -12.74 -4.90
N LEU A 177 13.82 -11.48 -4.48
CA LEU A 177 14.90 -10.49 -4.61
C LEU A 177 16.17 -11.00 -3.92
N GLY A 178 16.06 -11.50 -2.69
CA GLY A 178 17.18 -12.10 -1.97
C GLY A 178 17.84 -13.25 -2.72
N LYS A 179 17.05 -14.12 -3.37
CA LYS A 179 17.59 -15.20 -4.23
C LYS A 179 18.34 -14.65 -5.43
N SER A 180 17.77 -13.64 -6.12
CA SER A 180 18.42 -12.97 -7.26
C SER A 180 19.74 -12.32 -6.84
N VAL A 181 19.76 -11.60 -5.72
CA VAL A 181 20.97 -11.01 -5.15
C VAL A 181 22.03 -12.07 -4.90
N THR A 182 21.70 -13.18 -4.25
CA THR A 182 22.68 -14.26 -3.97
C THR A 182 23.24 -14.88 -5.24
N LYS A 183 22.38 -15.15 -6.22
CA LYS A 183 22.79 -15.68 -7.53
C LYS A 183 23.78 -14.73 -8.20
N LEU A 184 23.45 -13.44 -8.29
CA LEU A 184 24.30 -12.42 -8.91
C LEU A 184 25.62 -12.24 -8.17
N LEU A 185 25.59 -12.14 -6.83
CA LEU A 185 26.81 -12.03 -6.01
C LEU A 185 27.74 -13.22 -6.19
N THR A 186 27.20 -14.43 -6.34
CA THR A 186 28.00 -15.64 -6.60
C THR A 186 28.63 -15.58 -7.98
N GLY A 187 27.86 -15.16 -9.00
CA GLY A 187 28.35 -14.95 -10.36
C GLY A 187 29.48 -13.92 -10.41
N ILE A 188 29.26 -12.74 -9.80
CA ILE A 188 30.25 -11.65 -9.71
C ILE A 188 31.55 -12.14 -9.07
N ARG A 189 31.44 -12.81 -7.91
CA ARG A 189 32.62 -13.38 -7.23
C ARG A 189 33.37 -14.38 -8.11
N SER A 190 32.66 -15.22 -8.84
CA SER A 190 33.26 -16.17 -9.79
C SER A 190 34.02 -15.44 -10.91
N VAL A 191 33.41 -14.40 -11.51
CA VAL A 191 34.03 -13.57 -12.56
C VAL A 191 35.31 -12.91 -12.06
N ILE A 192 35.25 -12.24 -10.91
CA ILE A 192 36.42 -11.57 -10.30
C ILE A 192 37.53 -12.59 -10.02
N LYS A 193 37.21 -13.72 -9.38
CA LYS A 193 38.16 -14.79 -9.08
C LYS A 193 38.83 -15.33 -10.35
N ASN A 194 38.06 -15.59 -11.40
CA ASN A 194 38.57 -16.14 -12.65
C ASN A 194 39.49 -15.13 -13.35
N ALA A 195 39.12 -13.85 -13.37
CA ALA A 195 39.94 -12.78 -13.95
C ALA A 195 41.29 -12.63 -13.21
N LEU A 196 41.26 -12.63 -11.87
CA LEU A 196 42.47 -12.61 -11.04
C LEU A 196 43.34 -13.86 -11.26
N THR A 197 42.74 -15.04 -11.29
CA THR A 197 43.45 -16.32 -11.51
C THR A 197 44.15 -16.32 -12.87
N ALA A 198 43.44 -15.91 -13.93
CA ALA A 198 44.03 -15.78 -15.26
C ALA A 198 45.19 -14.79 -15.28
N SER A 199 45.08 -13.67 -14.55
CA SER A 199 46.15 -12.67 -14.45
C SER A 199 47.40 -13.20 -13.76
N VAL A 200 47.23 -13.94 -12.66
CA VAL A 200 48.35 -14.55 -11.93
C VAL A 200 49.09 -15.54 -12.83
N VAL A 201 48.35 -16.40 -13.55
CA VAL A 201 48.94 -17.37 -14.48
C VAL A 201 49.71 -16.67 -15.60
N LYS A 202 49.16 -15.57 -16.14
CA LYS A 202 49.79 -14.79 -17.23
C LYS A 202 50.82 -13.77 -16.75
N ARG A 203 50.99 -13.58 -15.44
CA ARG A 203 51.81 -12.53 -14.82
C ARG A 203 51.48 -11.12 -15.34
N THR A 204 50.20 -10.86 -15.63
CA THR A 204 49.74 -9.53 -16.08
C THR A 204 49.54 -8.58 -14.91
N SER A 205 49.54 -7.29 -15.19
CA SER A 205 49.34 -6.27 -14.16
C SER A 205 47.89 -6.28 -13.64
N ILE A 206 47.68 -5.85 -12.40
CA ILE A 206 46.32 -5.70 -11.85
C ILE A 206 45.48 -4.68 -12.64
N ALA A 207 46.12 -3.70 -13.29
CA ALA A 207 45.44 -2.74 -14.15
C ALA A 207 44.82 -3.42 -15.39
N ASP A 208 45.42 -4.50 -15.90
CA ASP A 208 44.85 -5.30 -16.99
C ASP A 208 43.59 -6.05 -16.53
N VAL A 209 43.58 -6.52 -15.27
CA VAL A 209 42.39 -7.17 -14.66
C VAL A 209 41.25 -6.19 -14.51
N THR A 210 41.52 -5.00 -13.96
CA THR A 210 40.50 -3.96 -13.82
C THR A 210 39.91 -3.58 -15.18
N ARG A 211 40.73 -3.47 -16.23
CA ARG A 211 40.26 -3.23 -17.61
C ARG A 211 39.43 -4.37 -18.18
N ALA A 212 39.75 -5.63 -17.84
CA ALA A 212 38.97 -6.78 -18.28
C ALA A 212 37.62 -6.89 -17.55
N LEU A 213 37.56 -6.45 -16.30
CA LEU A 213 36.36 -6.47 -15.46
C LEU A 213 35.39 -5.30 -15.72
N ALA A 214 35.88 -4.21 -16.32
CA ALA A 214 35.07 -3.04 -16.68
C ALA A 214 34.34 -3.17 -18.04
N ARG A 215 34.42 -4.35 -18.68
CA ARG A 215 33.78 -4.67 -19.95
C ARG A 215 32.54 -5.52 -19.73
#